data_AF-A0AAV0N3J6-F1
#
_entry.id   AF-A0AAV0N3J6-F1
#
_cell.length_a   1.000
_cell.length_b   1.000
_cell.length_c   1.000
_cell.angle_alpha   90.00
_cell.angle_beta   90.00
_cell.angle_gamma   90.00
#
_symmetry.space_group_name_H-M   'P 1'
#
loop_
_entity.id
_entity.type
_entity.pdbx_description
1 polymer ?
#
loop_
_entity_poly.entity_id
_entity_poly.type
_entity_poly.pdbx_seq_one_letter_code
_entity_poly.pdbx_strand_id
1 'polypeptide(L)'
;MHSAGTRTLEFTILSAEDLRIDGRPVKKNAFAVVRTDPSNSGSTRADLDGGSYPLWNEKVVVEMSMPMQKSVTVEVQCRVGSGNRVVGSVAVPVSEFLGGLTPEDYLHFLSYRLRDPRGVRNGIVNFSVRVIGGGGGNCSAAARKNVVAESYGGGSSTYSPSWGARSSSSRGFQVGVPVAGSRSNYGGGGGVVTGVPVWGSSRG
;
A
#
# COMPACT_ATOMS: atom_id res chain seq x y z
N MET A 1 11.83 -30.49 -2.94
CA MET A 1 10.71 -30.20 -3.86
C MET A 1 9.85 -29.15 -3.17
N HIS A 2 9.78 -27.92 -3.68
CA HIS A 2 8.86 -26.92 -3.14
C HIS A 2 7.46 -27.31 -3.61
N SER A 3 6.55 -27.63 -2.68
CA SER A 3 5.20 -28.07 -3.02
C SER A 3 4.47 -26.95 -3.79
N ALA A 4 3.91 -27.28 -4.95
CA ALA A 4 2.98 -26.39 -5.63
C ALA A 4 1.73 -26.25 -4.76
N GLY A 5 1.22 -25.03 -4.61
CA GLY A 5 0.05 -24.75 -3.80
C GLY A 5 -0.64 -23.48 -4.26
N THR A 6 -1.93 -23.37 -3.93
CA THR A 6 -2.74 -22.19 -4.23
C THR A 6 -2.90 -21.35 -2.98
N ARG A 7 -2.81 -20.02 -3.11
CA ARG A 7 -3.16 -19.08 -2.05
C ARG A 7 -4.32 -18.22 -2.51
N THR A 8 -5.29 -18.01 -1.63
CA THR A 8 -6.41 -17.10 -1.88
C THR A 8 -6.06 -15.72 -1.33
N LEU A 9 -6.19 -14.70 -2.18
CA LEU A 9 -5.93 -13.31 -1.84
C LEU A 9 -7.26 -12.55 -1.80
N GLU A 10 -7.49 -11.81 -0.72
CA GLU A 10 -8.57 -10.83 -0.64
C GLU A 10 -7.97 -9.44 -0.85
N PHE A 11 -8.26 -8.84 -2.00
CA PHE A 11 -8.03 -7.44 -2.26
C PHE A 11 -9.26 -6.64 -1.85
N THR A 12 -9.07 -5.47 -1.25
CA THR A 12 -10.10 -4.44 -1.17
C THR A 12 -9.59 -3.24 -1.95
N ILE A 13 -10.15 -3.00 -3.14
CA ILE A 13 -9.77 -1.85 -3.95
C ILE A 13 -10.51 -0.63 -3.40
N LEU A 14 -9.76 0.33 -2.87
CA LEU A 14 -10.30 1.48 -2.16
C LEU A 14 -10.67 2.59 -3.14
N SER A 15 -9.67 3.08 -3.86
CA SER A 15 -9.80 4.25 -4.73
C SER A 15 -8.69 4.32 -5.77
N ALA A 16 -8.82 5.26 -6.69
CA ALA A 16 -7.71 5.72 -7.51
C ALA A 16 -7.73 7.24 -7.64
N GLU A 17 -6.61 7.80 -8.07
CA GLU A 17 -6.37 9.24 -8.13
C GLU A 17 -5.72 9.64 -9.45
N ASP A 18 -6.07 10.84 -9.92
CA ASP A 18 -5.41 11.52 -11.04
C ASP A 18 -5.36 10.68 -12.34
N LEU A 19 -6.42 9.89 -12.58
CA LEU A 19 -6.53 9.02 -13.75
C LEU A 19 -6.72 9.81 -15.05
N ARG A 20 -5.91 9.52 -16.08
CA ARG A 20 -6.05 10.13 -17.40
C ARG A 20 -6.07 9.12 -18.54
N ILE A 21 -6.73 9.47 -19.63
CA ILE A 21 -6.67 8.75 -20.90
C ILE A 21 -6.20 9.75 -21.96
N ASP A 22 -5.10 9.45 -22.64
CA ASP A 22 -4.47 10.36 -23.62
C ASP A 22 -4.22 11.77 -23.07
N GLY A 23 -3.82 11.86 -21.80
CA GLY A 23 -3.58 13.14 -21.11
C GLY A 23 -4.84 13.88 -20.69
N ARG A 24 -6.04 13.34 -20.96
CA ARG A 24 -7.32 13.95 -20.55
C ARG A 24 -7.86 13.26 -19.30
N PRO A 25 -8.46 14.00 -18.35
CA PRO A 25 -9.11 13.41 -17.18
C PRO A 25 -10.16 12.36 -17.57
N VAL A 26 -10.16 11.23 -16.85
CA VAL A 26 -11.26 10.25 -16.94
C VAL A 26 -12.53 10.88 -16.40
N LYS A 27 -13.64 10.74 -17.13
CA LYS A 27 -14.92 11.38 -16.78
C LYS A 27 -15.84 10.51 -15.94
N LYS A 28 -15.90 9.20 -16.23
CA LYS A 28 -16.82 8.26 -15.59
C LYS A 28 -16.44 6.81 -15.87
N ASN A 29 -17.19 5.89 -15.28
CA ASN A 29 -17.18 4.45 -15.55
C ASN A 29 -15.83 3.78 -15.33
N ALA A 30 -15.09 4.21 -14.32
CA ALA A 30 -13.82 3.61 -13.95
C ALA A 30 -14.05 2.37 -13.07
N PHE A 31 -13.30 1.30 -13.30
CA PHE A 31 -13.31 0.09 -12.47
C PHE A 31 -11.91 -0.50 -12.40
N ALA A 32 -11.63 -1.26 -11.35
CA ALA A 32 -10.37 -1.94 -11.17
C ALA A 32 -10.50 -3.43 -11.46
N VAL A 33 -9.42 -4.02 -11.96
CA VAL A 33 -9.27 -5.45 -12.23
C VAL A 33 -8.01 -5.93 -11.52
N VAL A 34 -8.13 -6.99 -10.74
CA VAL A 34 -7.01 -7.70 -10.12
C VAL A 34 -6.79 -8.98 -10.90
N ARG A 35 -5.54 -9.25 -11.32
CA ARG A 35 -5.18 -10.41 -12.14
C ARG A 35 -3.95 -11.08 -11.56
N THR A 36 -4.06 -12.37 -11.28
CA THR A 36 -2.95 -13.23 -10.84
C THR A 36 -2.37 -13.98 -12.04
N ASP A 37 -3.22 -14.44 -12.95
CA ASP A 37 -2.85 -15.00 -14.26
C ASP A 37 -3.93 -14.70 -15.33
N PRO A 38 -3.77 -15.10 -16.60
CA PRO A 38 -4.77 -14.84 -17.63
C PRO A 38 -6.15 -15.46 -17.37
N SER A 39 -6.22 -16.54 -16.57
CA SER A 39 -7.46 -17.24 -16.23
C SER A 39 -8.05 -16.84 -14.87
N ASN A 40 -7.26 -16.22 -13.99
CA ASN A 40 -7.65 -15.87 -12.64
C ASN A 40 -7.62 -14.35 -12.45
N SER A 41 -8.82 -13.78 -12.44
CA SER A 41 -9.03 -12.35 -12.26
C SER A 41 -10.38 -12.06 -11.63
N GLY A 42 -10.47 -10.91 -10.97
CA GLY A 42 -11.70 -10.34 -10.49
C GLY A 42 -11.70 -8.83 -10.68
N SER A 43 -12.88 -8.22 -10.65
CA SER A 43 -13.03 -6.78 -10.88
C SER A 43 -14.02 -6.17 -9.91
N THR A 44 -13.84 -4.88 -9.65
CA THR A 44 -14.86 -4.07 -8.97
C THR A 44 -16.02 -3.77 -9.93
N ARG A 45 -17.11 -3.27 -9.37
CA ARG A 45 -18.11 -2.50 -10.11
C ARG A 45 -17.50 -1.21 -10.65
N ALA A 46 -18.13 -0.65 -11.67
CA ALA A 46 -17.76 0.65 -12.19
C ALA A 46 -18.29 1.76 -11.27
N ASP A 47 -17.40 2.69 -10.94
CA ASP A 47 -17.77 4.00 -10.41
C ASP A 47 -18.23 4.86 -11.59
N LEU A 48 -19.50 5.25 -11.57
CA LEU A 48 -20.16 5.95 -12.66
C LEU A 48 -19.87 7.45 -12.68
N ASP A 49 -19.39 8.02 -11.57
CA ASP A 49 -19.32 9.48 -11.41
C ASP A 49 -17.98 9.99 -10.86
N GLY A 50 -17.20 9.14 -10.17
CA GLY A 50 -15.91 9.55 -9.58
C GLY A 50 -14.84 9.92 -10.60
N GLY A 51 -15.00 9.52 -11.87
CA GLY A 51 -14.17 9.98 -12.98
C GLY A 51 -12.68 9.73 -12.77
N SER A 52 -11.92 10.79 -12.54
CA SER A 52 -10.45 10.70 -12.32
C SER A 52 -10.07 10.33 -10.89
N TYR A 53 -11.05 10.33 -9.98
CA TYR A 53 -10.91 10.04 -8.56
C TYR A 53 -11.97 9.03 -8.10
N PRO A 54 -12.02 7.83 -8.70
CA PRO A 54 -13.05 6.86 -8.37
C PRO A 54 -12.89 6.32 -6.94
N LEU A 55 -14.03 6.01 -6.31
CA LEU A 55 -14.14 5.38 -5.00
C LEU A 55 -14.94 4.08 -5.14
N TRP A 56 -14.26 2.94 -4.96
CA TRP A 56 -14.92 1.63 -5.06
C TRP A 56 -15.18 1.02 -3.69
N ASN A 57 -14.18 1.02 -2.81
CA ASN A 57 -14.19 0.32 -1.53
C ASN A 57 -14.78 -1.11 -1.63
N GLU A 58 -14.34 -1.85 -2.64
CA GLU A 58 -14.94 -3.13 -3.03
C GLU A 58 -13.94 -4.28 -2.91
N LYS A 59 -14.42 -5.42 -2.41
CA LYS A 59 -13.63 -6.63 -2.24
C LYS A 59 -13.56 -7.44 -3.52
N VAL A 60 -12.36 -7.90 -3.86
CA VAL A 60 -12.07 -8.77 -4.99
C VAL A 60 -11.24 -9.95 -4.49
N VAL A 61 -11.75 -11.15 -4.64
CA VAL A 61 -11.07 -12.39 -4.25
C VAL A 61 -10.52 -13.06 -5.49
N VAL A 62 -9.23 -13.40 -5.46
CA VAL A 62 -8.52 -14.10 -6.54
C VAL A 62 -7.66 -15.20 -5.96
N GLU A 63 -7.36 -16.21 -6.77
CA GLU A 63 -6.42 -17.27 -6.39
C GLU A 63 -5.09 -17.10 -7.12
N MET A 64 -4.02 -17.48 -6.45
CA MET A 64 -2.66 -17.37 -6.96
C MET A 64 -1.94 -18.70 -6.83
N SER A 65 -1.41 -19.19 -7.94
CA SER A 65 -0.59 -20.39 -7.98
C SER A 65 0.86 -20.09 -7.56
N MET A 66 1.32 -20.77 -6.51
CA MET A 66 2.67 -20.66 -5.97
C MET A 66 3.51 -21.91 -6.28
N PRO A 67 4.83 -21.77 -6.48
CA PRO A 67 5.65 -20.56 -6.34
C PRO A 67 5.84 -19.78 -7.67
N MET A 68 5.12 -20.15 -8.73
CA MET A 68 5.33 -19.63 -10.09
C MET A 68 5.01 -18.14 -10.21
N GLN A 69 3.93 -17.67 -9.58
CA GLN A 69 3.58 -16.26 -9.62
C GLN A 69 4.47 -15.43 -8.69
N LYS A 70 5.05 -14.36 -9.25
CA LYS A 70 5.93 -13.42 -8.53
C LYS A 70 5.29 -12.05 -8.29
N SER A 71 4.20 -11.75 -8.99
CA SER A 71 3.49 -10.50 -8.88
C SER A 71 2.00 -10.68 -9.18
N VAL A 72 1.19 -9.81 -8.60
CA VAL A 72 -0.22 -9.65 -8.94
C VAL A 72 -0.40 -8.34 -9.68
N THR A 73 -1.14 -8.35 -10.79
CA THR A 73 -1.41 -7.14 -11.56
C THR A 73 -2.69 -6.48 -11.03
N VAL A 74 -2.60 -5.19 -10.73
CA VAL A 74 -3.77 -4.33 -10.49
C VAL A 74 -3.86 -3.38 -11.66
N GLU A 75 -5.00 -3.37 -12.32
CA GLU A 75 -5.27 -2.58 -13.52
C GLU A 75 -6.52 -1.73 -13.31
N VAL A 76 -6.48 -0.46 -13.72
CA VAL A 76 -7.66 0.40 -13.77
C VAL A 76 -8.09 0.55 -15.22
N GLN A 77 -9.36 0.29 -15.48
CA GLN A 77 -10.00 0.42 -16.78
C GLN A 77 -11.15 1.42 -16.72
N CYS A 78 -11.54 1.94 -17.86
CA CYS A 78 -12.70 2.80 -18.03
C CYS A 78 -13.56 2.29 -19.19
N ARG A 79 -14.89 2.27 -19.01
CA ARG A 79 -15.82 1.96 -20.11
C ARG A 79 -15.99 3.19 -21.00
N VAL A 80 -15.55 3.09 -22.25
CA VAL A 80 -15.62 4.15 -23.25
C VAL A 80 -16.36 3.62 -24.47
N GLY A 81 -17.55 4.18 -24.76
CA GLY A 81 -18.31 3.93 -25.99
C GLY A 81 -18.43 2.46 -26.39
N SER A 82 -17.49 2.00 -27.22
CA SER A 82 -17.42 0.65 -27.82
C SER A 82 -16.71 -0.42 -26.97
N GLY A 83 -16.18 -0.11 -25.79
CA GLY A 83 -15.52 -1.13 -24.96
C GLY A 83 -14.80 -0.62 -23.72
N ASN A 84 -13.92 -1.45 -23.19
CA ASN A 84 -13.10 -1.12 -22.04
C ASN A 84 -11.73 -0.63 -22.50
N ARG A 85 -11.24 0.44 -21.88
CA ARG A 85 -9.92 0.99 -22.13
C ARG A 85 -9.08 0.94 -20.86
N VAL A 86 -7.87 0.41 -20.98
CA VAL A 86 -6.89 0.42 -19.90
C VAL A 86 -6.41 1.85 -19.66
N VAL A 87 -6.63 2.35 -18.45
CA VAL A 87 -6.15 3.65 -17.98
C VAL A 87 -4.71 3.49 -17.52
N GLY A 88 -4.46 2.49 -16.68
CA GLY A 88 -3.11 2.13 -16.28
C GLY A 88 -3.08 0.84 -15.46
N SER A 89 -1.89 0.27 -15.34
CA SER A 89 -1.65 -0.95 -14.59
C SER A 89 -0.38 -0.87 -13.75
N VAL A 90 -0.30 -1.77 -12.77
CA VAL A 90 0.86 -1.99 -11.93
C VAL A 90 0.99 -3.47 -11.57
N ALA A 91 2.23 -3.96 -11.54
CA ALA A 91 2.55 -5.30 -11.05
C ALA A 91 3.10 -5.17 -9.61
N VAL A 92 2.34 -5.71 -8.65
CA VAL A 92 2.65 -5.68 -7.21
C VAL A 92 3.43 -6.94 -6.87
N PRO A 93 4.67 -6.85 -6.36
CA PRO A 93 5.45 -8.02 -5.99
C PRO A 93 4.80 -8.81 -4.86
N VAL A 94 4.74 -10.13 -5.00
CA VAL A 94 4.16 -11.02 -3.97
C VAL A 94 4.89 -10.91 -2.64
N SER A 95 6.21 -10.64 -2.67
CA SER A 95 7.03 -10.48 -1.46
C SER A 95 6.58 -9.33 -0.55
N GLU A 96 5.79 -8.39 -1.05
CA GLU A 96 5.30 -7.26 -0.25
C GLU A 96 4.23 -7.67 0.77
N PHE A 97 3.46 -8.71 0.47
CA PHE A 97 2.39 -9.21 1.34
C PHE A 97 2.50 -10.70 1.71
N LEU A 98 3.53 -11.40 1.20
CA LEU A 98 3.84 -12.80 1.50
C LEU A 98 5.33 -13.03 1.84
N GLY A 99 6.08 -11.97 2.20
CA GLY A 99 7.53 -11.98 2.42
C GLY A 99 8.05 -12.66 3.70
N GLY A 100 7.25 -13.49 4.37
CA GLY A 100 7.65 -14.27 5.56
C GLY A 100 7.84 -13.46 6.85
N LEU A 101 7.71 -12.13 6.81
CA LEU A 101 7.78 -11.24 7.97
C LEU A 101 6.41 -10.89 8.54
N THR A 102 5.33 -11.14 7.79
CA THR A 102 3.96 -10.83 8.20
C THR A 102 3.16 -12.10 8.52
N PRO A 103 2.34 -12.10 9.58
CA PRO A 103 1.42 -13.18 9.88
C PRO A 103 0.47 -13.50 8.71
N GLU A 104 0.04 -14.76 8.60
CA GLU A 104 -1.06 -15.14 7.71
C GLU A 104 -2.35 -14.50 8.21
N ASP A 105 -2.85 -13.48 7.48
CA ASP A 105 -4.05 -12.65 7.73
C ASP A 105 -3.77 -11.14 7.84
N TYR A 106 -2.49 -10.75 7.93
CA TYR A 106 -2.10 -9.34 8.05
C TYR A 106 -2.63 -8.54 6.86
N LEU A 107 -3.28 -7.41 7.17
CA LEU A 107 -3.87 -6.52 6.18
C LEU A 107 -2.88 -5.44 5.79
N HIS A 108 -2.35 -5.54 4.57
CA HIS A 108 -1.46 -4.53 3.99
C HIS A 108 -2.29 -3.42 3.34
N PHE A 109 -2.04 -2.16 3.67
CA PHE A 109 -2.58 -1.00 2.95
C PHE A 109 -1.51 -0.45 2.03
N LEU A 110 -1.79 -0.43 0.73
CA LEU A 110 -0.82 -0.13 -0.32
C LEU A 110 -1.35 0.97 -1.24
N SER A 111 -0.42 1.83 -1.68
CA SER A 111 -0.67 2.88 -2.66
C SER A 111 0.37 2.78 -3.77
N TYR A 112 -0.08 2.45 -4.97
CA TYR A 112 0.80 2.16 -6.09
C TYR A 112 0.60 3.11 -7.26
N ARG A 113 1.72 3.55 -7.85
CA ARG A 113 1.70 4.37 -9.04
C ARG A 113 1.38 3.52 -10.27
N LEU A 114 0.34 3.90 -11.00
CA LEU A 114 -0.06 3.25 -12.24
C LEU A 114 0.79 3.75 -13.42
N ARG A 115 0.93 2.89 -14.43
CA ARG A 115 1.50 3.24 -15.74
C ARG A 115 0.49 2.98 -16.84
N ASP A 116 0.34 3.94 -17.75
CA ASP A 116 -0.48 3.77 -18.95
C ASP A 116 0.12 2.71 -19.89
N PRO A 117 -0.58 2.29 -20.96
CA PRO A 117 -0.06 1.31 -21.92
C PRO A 117 1.25 1.72 -22.62
N ARG A 118 1.64 3.00 -22.56
CA ARG A 118 2.91 3.51 -23.09
C ARG A 118 4.01 3.54 -22.02
N GLY A 119 3.73 3.05 -20.81
CA GLY A 119 4.65 3.05 -19.67
C GLY A 119 4.73 4.40 -18.93
N VAL A 120 3.91 5.38 -19.31
CA VAL A 120 3.92 6.71 -18.71
C VAL A 120 3.13 6.68 -17.41
N ARG A 121 3.66 7.33 -16.37
CA ARG A 121 3.01 7.46 -15.06
C ARG A 121 1.60 8.06 -15.20
N ASN A 122 0.60 7.37 -14.67
CA ASN A 122 -0.79 7.76 -14.88
C ASN A 122 -1.67 7.42 -13.67
N GLY A 123 -1.66 8.31 -12.67
CA GLY A 123 -2.45 8.15 -11.45
C GLY A 123 -1.86 7.20 -10.41
N ILE A 124 -2.62 7.00 -9.34
CA ILE A 124 -2.31 6.14 -8.19
C ILE A 124 -3.53 5.25 -7.93
N VAL A 125 -3.30 3.99 -7.57
CA VAL A 125 -4.35 3.10 -7.03
C VAL A 125 -4.07 2.82 -5.56
N ASN A 126 -5.12 2.92 -4.74
CA ASN A 126 -5.08 2.64 -3.31
C ASN A 126 -5.90 1.37 -3.04
N PHE A 127 -5.32 0.41 -2.34
CA PHE A 127 -5.99 -0.84 -2.02
C PHE A 127 -5.41 -1.46 -0.75
N SER A 128 -6.14 -2.39 -0.15
CA SER A 128 -5.58 -3.29 0.84
C SER A 128 -5.56 -4.73 0.34
N VAL A 129 -4.64 -5.55 0.85
CA VAL A 129 -4.53 -6.97 0.51
C VAL A 129 -4.20 -7.79 1.74
N ARG A 130 -4.81 -8.99 1.82
CA ARG A 130 -4.43 -10.03 2.78
C ARG A 130 -4.58 -11.41 2.16
N VAL A 131 -3.89 -12.37 2.74
CA VAL A 131 -3.99 -13.79 2.38
C VAL A 131 -5.06 -14.41 3.28
N ILE A 132 -6.01 -15.13 2.70
CA ILE A 132 -7.10 -15.79 3.43
C ILE A 132 -6.99 -17.31 3.26
N GLY A 133 -7.36 -18.07 4.30
CA GLY A 133 -7.52 -19.53 4.20
C GLY A 133 -6.24 -20.36 4.15
N GLY A 134 -5.10 -19.85 4.63
CA GLY A 134 -3.81 -20.58 4.69
C GLY A 134 -3.71 -21.72 5.69
N GLY A 135 -4.78 -22.01 6.45
CA GLY A 135 -4.81 -23.04 7.49
C GLY A 135 -4.97 -24.45 6.91
N GLY A 136 -3.90 -25.02 6.34
CA GLY A 136 -3.97 -26.39 5.83
C GLY A 136 -2.69 -26.92 5.20
N GLY A 137 -1.51 -26.50 5.68
CA GLY A 137 -0.25 -27.07 5.21
C GLY A 137 0.86 -26.81 6.20
N ASN A 138 1.26 -27.85 6.94
CA ASN A 138 2.47 -27.88 7.74
C ASN A 138 3.66 -27.38 6.91
N CYS A 139 3.98 -26.09 7.00
CA CYS A 139 5.28 -25.56 6.64
C CYS A 139 5.79 -24.86 7.90
N SER A 140 6.62 -25.61 8.61
CA SER A 140 7.40 -25.26 9.80
C SER A 140 7.35 -23.78 10.18
N ALA A 141 6.64 -23.49 11.28
CA ALA A 141 7.04 -22.40 12.16
C ALA A 141 8.56 -22.49 12.30
N ALA A 142 9.29 -21.52 11.75
CA ALA A 142 10.71 -21.43 11.96
C ALA A 142 10.92 -21.49 13.49
N ALA A 143 11.62 -22.54 13.92
CA ALA A 143 11.86 -22.82 15.31
C ALA A 143 12.34 -21.53 15.98
N ARG A 144 11.54 -20.99 16.89
CA ARG A 144 12.01 -19.95 17.80
C ARG A 144 13.13 -20.61 18.58
N LYS A 145 14.39 -20.28 18.26
CA LYS A 145 15.50 -20.58 19.16
C LYS A 145 15.20 -19.79 20.43
N ASN A 146 14.67 -20.47 21.43
CA ASN A 146 14.76 -20.00 22.81
C ASN A 146 16.25 -19.92 23.12
N VAL A 147 16.80 -18.71 23.03
CA VAL A 147 18.09 -18.43 23.64
C VAL A 147 17.82 -18.50 25.14
N VAL A 148 18.29 -19.58 25.76
CA VAL A 148 18.44 -19.67 27.21
C VAL A 148 19.36 -18.52 27.60
N ALA A 149 18.81 -17.49 28.22
CA ALA A 149 19.61 -16.46 28.86
C ALA A 149 20.21 -17.08 30.12
N GLU A 150 21.50 -17.37 30.08
CA GLU A 150 22.27 -17.63 31.29
C GLU A 150 22.18 -16.42 32.21
N SER A 151 21.77 -16.71 33.44
CA SER A 151 21.60 -15.78 34.54
C SER A 151 22.94 -15.15 34.95
N TYR A 152 23.04 -13.83 34.82
CA TYR A 152 23.84 -13.00 35.72
C TYR A 152 22.92 -11.94 36.32
N GLY A 153 22.84 -11.95 37.64
CA GLY A 153 21.85 -11.20 38.40
C GLY A 153 22.08 -9.69 38.44
N GLY A 154 21.02 -9.00 38.88
CA GLY A 154 21.12 -7.68 39.52
C GLY A 154 20.32 -6.58 38.83
N GLY A 155 19.30 -6.05 39.53
CA GLY A 155 18.79 -4.69 39.32
C GLY A 155 17.32 -4.57 38.95
N SER A 156 16.46 -4.46 39.96
CA SER A 156 15.05 -4.09 39.85
C SER A 156 14.89 -2.61 39.45
N SER A 157 14.10 -2.32 38.41
CA SER A 157 13.47 -1.00 38.21
C SER A 157 12.17 -1.19 37.44
N THR A 158 11.04 -0.99 38.14
CA THR A 158 9.69 -1.13 37.61
C THR A 158 9.28 0.18 36.93
N TYR A 159 9.06 0.16 35.61
CA TYR A 159 8.35 1.23 34.91
C TYR A 159 7.00 0.70 34.41
N SER A 160 5.92 1.26 34.93
CA SER A 160 4.54 0.93 34.56
C SER A 160 3.91 2.12 33.83
N PRO A 161 3.29 1.96 32.64
CA PRO A 161 2.47 3.00 32.06
C PRO A 161 1.01 2.80 32.49
N SER A 162 0.52 3.67 33.38
CA SER A 162 -0.90 3.71 33.75
C SER A 162 -1.69 4.58 32.76
N TRP A 163 -2.58 3.98 31.99
CA TRP A 163 -3.66 4.70 31.30
C TRP A 163 -4.78 4.95 32.31
N GLY A 164 -4.94 6.21 32.71
CA GLY A 164 -6.01 6.65 33.61
C GLY A 164 -6.76 7.82 33.00
N ALA A 165 -7.99 7.57 32.57
CA ALA A 165 -8.95 8.60 32.20
C ALA A 165 -9.32 9.46 33.40
N ARG A 166 -9.36 10.80 33.25
CA ARG A 166 -10.24 11.64 34.06
C ARG A 166 -10.66 12.91 33.31
N SER A 167 -11.96 13.10 33.30
CA SER A 167 -12.73 14.19 32.73
C SER A 167 -12.63 15.48 33.57
N SER A 168 -12.79 16.59 32.85
CA SER A 168 -13.35 17.90 33.25
C SER A 168 -12.79 18.63 34.48
N SER A 169 -12.12 19.77 34.24
CA SER A 169 -12.62 21.07 34.70
C SER A 169 -11.88 22.25 34.07
N SER A 170 -12.67 23.30 33.86
CA SER A 170 -12.40 24.61 33.25
C SER A 170 -11.21 25.39 33.82
N ARG A 171 -10.44 26.07 32.95
CA ARG A 171 -10.25 27.54 32.87
C ARG A 171 -8.94 27.92 32.15
N GLY A 172 -9.12 28.61 31.02
CA GLY A 172 -8.28 29.69 30.45
C GLY A 172 -6.75 29.59 30.45
N PHE A 173 -6.17 29.48 29.25
CA PHE A 173 -4.88 30.11 28.95
C PHE A 173 -4.96 30.86 27.61
N GLN A 174 -4.59 32.13 27.68
CA GLN A 174 -4.62 33.15 26.65
C GLN A 174 -3.32 33.10 25.83
N VAL A 175 -3.40 32.96 24.50
CA VAL A 175 -2.24 33.01 23.61
C VAL A 175 -2.26 34.35 22.86
N GLY A 176 -1.28 35.20 23.17
CA GLY A 176 -1.07 36.48 22.48
C GLY A 176 -0.49 36.29 21.09
N VAL A 177 -0.93 37.13 20.15
CA VAL A 177 -0.43 37.22 18.77
C VAL A 177 0.56 38.38 18.68
N PRO A 178 1.73 38.21 18.04
CA PRO A 178 2.47 39.36 17.53
C PRO A 178 2.46 39.41 15.99
N VAL A 179 1.99 40.56 15.48
CA VAL A 179 2.16 41.15 14.14
C VAL A 179 2.92 42.46 14.42
N ALA A 180 3.90 43.01 13.70
CA ALA A 180 4.61 42.75 12.44
C ALA A 180 5.97 43.49 12.50
N GLY A 181 6.84 43.33 11.51
CA GLY A 181 7.92 44.29 11.25
C GLY A 181 8.95 43.85 10.20
N SER A 182 8.90 44.48 9.03
CA SER A 182 9.87 44.28 7.93
C SER A 182 11.25 44.89 8.23
N ARG A 183 12.32 44.23 7.75
CA ARG A 183 13.29 44.68 6.71
C ARG A 183 14.75 44.24 6.97
N SER A 184 15.30 43.53 5.97
CA SER A 184 16.66 43.56 5.41
C SER A 184 17.93 43.17 6.20
N ASN A 185 18.54 42.09 5.69
CA ASN A 185 19.90 41.97 5.12
C ASN A 185 21.09 41.39 5.91
N TYR A 186 21.80 40.53 5.17
CA TYR A 186 23.14 39.95 5.31
C TYR A 186 23.44 38.95 6.44
N GLY A 187 23.85 37.74 6.01
CA GLY A 187 25.08 37.15 6.54
C GLY A 187 24.99 35.75 7.13
N GLY A 188 25.04 34.73 6.25
CA GLY A 188 25.86 33.52 6.46
C GLY A 188 25.37 32.45 7.45
N GLY A 189 25.21 31.22 6.93
CA GLY A 189 25.39 30.02 7.76
C GLY A 189 24.45 28.85 7.46
N GLY A 190 24.87 27.97 6.55
CA GLY A 190 24.63 26.52 6.65
C GLY A 190 23.21 25.98 6.43
N GLY A 191 22.81 25.80 5.17
CA GLY A 191 21.71 24.92 4.79
C GLY A 191 22.26 23.69 4.05
N VAL A 192 22.08 22.50 4.63
CA VAL A 192 22.42 21.22 3.99
C VAL A 192 21.48 20.95 2.81
N VAL A 193 22.06 20.73 1.64
CA VAL A 193 21.38 20.30 0.42
C VAL A 193 21.58 18.78 0.32
N THR A 194 20.50 18.01 0.36
CA THR A 194 20.55 16.57 0.03
C THR A 194 19.61 16.27 -1.14
N GLY A 195 20.09 16.48 -2.36
CA GLY A 195 19.71 15.65 -3.52
C GLY A 195 20.61 14.41 -3.54
N VAL A 196 20.42 13.32 -4.29
CA VAL A 196 19.54 12.85 -5.38
C VAL A 196 19.55 11.31 -5.29
N PRO A 197 18.48 10.54 -5.56
CA PRO A 197 18.61 9.08 -5.61
C PRO A 197 19.17 8.62 -6.97
N VAL A 198 20.29 7.91 -6.95
CA VAL A 198 20.87 7.21 -8.10
C VAL A 198 20.38 5.76 -8.09
N TRP A 199 19.75 5.31 -9.17
CA TRP A 199 19.51 3.89 -9.42
C TRP A 199 20.56 3.38 -10.41
N GLY A 200 21.49 2.57 -9.92
CA GLY A 200 22.45 1.86 -10.74
C GLY A 200 21.77 0.76 -11.54
N SER A 201 21.98 0.77 -12.85
CA SER A 201 21.69 -0.36 -13.74
C SER A 201 22.94 -1.23 -13.86
N SER A 202 22.81 -2.54 -13.68
CA SER A 202 23.82 -3.50 -14.14
C SER A 202 23.19 -4.40 -15.20
N ARG A 203 23.72 -4.30 -16.42
CA ARG A 203 23.58 -5.30 -17.48
C ARG A 203 24.65 -6.36 -17.26
N GLY A 204 24.27 -7.62 -17.38
CA GLY A 204 25.10 -8.75 -17.78
C GLY A 204 24.41 -9.42 -18.95
#